data_AF-R5NQM5-F1
#
_entry.id   AF-R5NQM5-F1
#
_cell.length_a   1.000
_cell.length_b   1.000
_cell.length_c   1.000
_cell.angle_alpha   90.00
_cell.angle_beta   90.00
_cell.angle_gamma   90.00
#
_symmetry.space_group_name_H-M   'P 1'
#
loop_
_entity.id
_entity.type
_entity.pdbx_description
1 polymer ?
#
loop_
_entity_poly.entity_id
_entity_poly.type
_entity_poly.pdbx_seq_one_letter_code
_entity_poly.pdbx_strand_id
1 'polypeptide(L)'
;MKLRKLFLVLILSVIVAYAFYTKYDDDYISPSKYEVSTDVINNIITENIIPTMTDYEKVKTIHDYIVSTTEYDHDNLENNTIPDIDYTAKGVLENHIGVCRGYSEAFKLLMNSLDIDCEIETGYADGISHAWNVVCLEGEWYQVDCTYDDPIDVSGRNEAGNNFLRYDYFLITNEQMYLDHKPDKKLKNCISEKYMYQEKQKDVPYYILSSIYQLPSTITSLYSRGNSKVTFYFPENIDLENSSISDDISIQLGHSRTASQFSFTPVAKCGKYYYTTITVS
;
A
#
# COMPACT_ATOMS: atom_id res chain seq x y z
N MET A 1 -11.59 27.78 -27.48
CA MET A 1 -11.98 26.41 -27.92
C MET A 1 -11.39 25.27 -27.09
N LYS A 2 -10.26 25.45 -26.36
CA LYS A 2 -9.67 24.39 -25.50
C LYS A 2 -10.38 24.17 -24.14
N LEU A 3 -10.98 25.21 -23.55
CA LEU A 3 -11.65 25.12 -22.23
C LEU A 3 -12.94 24.26 -22.24
N ARG A 4 -13.67 24.22 -23.37
CA ARG A 4 -14.91 23.44 -23.49
C ARG A 4 -14.70 21.93 -23.63
N LYS A 5 -13.52 21.49 -24.09
CA LYS A 5 -13.18 20.06 -24.15
C LYS A 5 -12.83 19.50 -22.76
N LEU A 6 -12.19 20.30 -21.91
CA LEU A 6 -11.85 19.90 -20.54
C LEU A 6 -13.12 19.71 -19.69
N PHE A 7 -14.08 20.63 -19.82
CA PHE A 7 -15.39 20.52 -19.15
C PHE A 7 -16.21 19.32 -19.61
N LEU A 8 -16.13 18.94 -20.90
CA LEU A 8 -16.90 17.80 -21.42
C LEU A 8 -16.32 16.44 -21.00
N VAL A 9 -15.00 16.35 -20.84
CA VAL A 9 -14.33 15.13 -20.36
C VAL A 9 -14.61 14.91 -18.87
N LEU A 10 -14.58 15.97 -18.06
CA LEU A 10 -14.97 15.93 -16.64
C LEU A 10 -16.44 15.53 -16.42
N ILE A 11 -17.36 16.02 -17.26
CA ILE A 11 -18.78 15.66 -17.12
C ILE A 11 -19.03 14.20 -17.56
N LEU A 12 -18.30 13.70 -18.58
CA LEU A 12 -18.44 12.31 -19.00
C LEU A 12 -17.85 11.32 -17.99
N SER A 13 -16.71 11.63 -17.35
CA SER A 13 -16.10 10.75 -16.35
C SER A 13 -16.97 10.62 -15.09
N VAL A 14 -17.61 11.71 -14.65
CA VAL A 14 -18.54 11.71 -13.51
C VAL A 14 -19.79 10.85 -13.77
N ILE A 15 -20.36 10.89 -14.97
CA ILE A 15 -21.55 10.09 -15.31
C ILE A 15 -21.22 8.59 -15.39
N VAL A 16 -20.01 8.24 -15.85
CA VAL A 16 -19.54 6.86 -15.92
C VAL A 16 -19.25 6.30 -14.54
N ALA A 17 -18.63 7.08 -13.64
CA ALA A 17 -18.39 6.68 -12.25
C ALA A 17 -19.69 6.34 -11.49
N TYR A 18 -20.78 7.09 -11.73
CA TYR A 18 -22.09 6.85 -11.10
C TYR A 18 -22.71 5.50 -11.51
N ALA A 19 -22.47 5.03 -12.74
CA ALA A 19 -23.08 3.82 -13.26
C ALA A 19 -22.41 2.51 -12.75
N PHE A 20 -21.19 2.58 -12.20
CA PHE A 20 -20.45 1.40 -11.72
C PHE A 20 -20.67 1.10 -10.22
N TYR A 21 -21.29 2.00 -9.46
CA TYR A 21 -21.48 1.86 -8.02
C TYR A 21 -22.51 0.76 -7.65
N THR A 22 -23.38 0.33 -8.57
CA THR A 22 -24.57 -0.48 -8.24
C THR A 22 -24.36 -2.00 -8.23
N LYS A 23 -23.17 -2.53 -7.90
CA LYS A 23 -22.97 -3.99 -7.91
C LYS A 23 -22.07 -4.51 -6.78
N TYR A 24 -22.56 -4.42 -5.54
CA TYR A 24 -22.08 -5.19 -4.40
C TYR A 24 -23.28 -5.66 -3.55
N ASP A 25 -23.52 -6.98 -3.50
CA ASP A 25 -24.17 -7.69 -2.38
C ASP A 25 -23.02 -8.13 -1.45
N ASP A 26 -23.06 -8.09 -0.11
CA ASP A 26 -24.11 -8.56 0.80
C ASP A 26 -23.92 -7.86 2.17
N ASP A 27 -24.41 -6.62 2.30
CA ASP A 27 -24.79 -5.91 3.55
C ASP A 27 -25.21 -4.49 3.13
N TYR A 28 -26.50 -4.36 2.84
CA TYR A 28 -27.07 -3.25 2.08
C TYR A 28 -27.13 -1.96 2.89
N ILE A 29 -26.02 -1.23 2.96
CA ILE A 29 -26.04 0.21 3.20
C ILE A 29 -26.68 0.86 1.97
N SER A 30 -27.86 1.46 2.13
CA SER A 30 -28.59 2.11 1.03
C SER A 30 -27.69 3.14 0.31
N PRO A 31 -27.42 2.98 -1.00
CA PRO A 31 -26.51 3.84 -1.76
C PRO A 31 -26.77 5.33 -1.50
N SER A 32 -28.04 5.74 -1.53
CA SER A 32 -28.48 7.14 -1.39
C SER A 32 -28.11 7.85 -0.09
N LYS A 33 -27.79 7.15 1.01
CA LYS A 33 -27.56 7.79 2.32
C LYS A 33 -26.12 8.30 2.50
N TYR A 34 -25.15 7.62 1.90
CA TYR A 34 -23.72 7.90 2.11
C TYR A 34 -22.95 8.07 0.80
N GLU A 35 -23.63 8.49 -0.29
CA GLU A 35 -22.92 8.90 -1.51
C GLU A 35 -22.04 10.12 -1.20
N VAL A 36 -20.80 10.08 -1.68
CA VAL A 36 -19.91 11.23 -1.70
C VAL A 36 -20.39 12.16 -2.81
N SER A 37 -20.58 13.44 -2.50
CA SER A 37 -21.02 14.39 -3.52
C SER A 37 -19.97 14.55 -4.62
N THR A 38 -20.43 14.79 -5.86
CA THR A 38 -19.54 15.07 -7.00
C THR A 38 -18.62 16.26 -6.74
N ASP A 39 -19.06 17.26 -5.96
CA ASP A 39 -18.26 18.44 -5.64
C ASP A 39 -17.06 18.08 -4.76
N VAL A 40 -17.23 17.18 -3.77
CA VAL A 40 -16.13 16.69 -2.93
C VAL A 40 -15.08 15.97 -3.78
N ILE A 41 -15.51 15.03 -4.64
CA ILE A 41 -14.63 14.30 -5.54
C ILE A 41 -13.86 15.26 -6.46
N ASN A 42 -14.56 16.23 -7.06
CA ASN A 42 -13.95 17.21 -7.97
C ASN A 42 -12.95 18.11 -7.26
N ASN A 43 -13.24 18.54 -6.03
CA ASN A 43 -12.30 19.37 -5.27
C ASN A 43 -11.02 18.58 -4.98
N ILE A 44 -11.12 17.35 -4.49
CA ILE A 44 -9.95 16.48 -4.23
C ILE A 44 -9.13 16.30 -5.50
N ILE A 45 -9.76 15.96 -6.63
CA ILE A 45 -9.05 15.76 -7.90
C ILE A 45 -8.40 17.06 -8.38
N THR A 46 -9.11 18.19 -8.36
CA THR A 46 -8.57 19.44 -8.92
C THR A 46 -7.49 20.10 -8.07
N GLU A 47 -7.50 19.87 -6.75
CA GLU A 47 -6.48 20.37 -5.84
C GLU A 47 -5.20 19.53 -5.87
N ASN A 48 -5.31 18.22 -6.12
CA ASN A 48 -4.18 17.29 -6.01
C ASN A 48 -3.65 16.79 -7.35
N ILE A 49 -4.48 16.68 -8.39
CA ILE A 49 -4.12 16.07 -9.67
C ILE A 49 -3.94 17.13 -10.75
N ILE A 50 -2.77 17.13 -11.40
CA ILE A 50 -2.52 17.96 -12.58
C ILE A 50 -2.62 17.13 -13.87
N PRO A 51 -3.07 17.71 -15.00
CA PRO A 51 -3.32 16.95 -16.24
C PRO A 51 -2.10 16.24 -16.84
N THR A 52 -0.88 16.59 -16.44
CA THR A 52 0.37 16.03 -16.97
C THR A 52 0.88 14.85 -16.16
N MET A 53 0.25 14.50 -15.03
CA MET A 53 0.63 13.33 -14.23
C MET A 53 0.38 12.04 -15.00
N THR A 54 1.35 11.13 -14.91
CA THR A 54 1.22 9.72 -15.27
C THR A 54 0.24 9.02 -14.33
N ASP A 55 -0.29 7.86 -14.72
CA ASP A 55 -1.23 7.13 -13.87
C ASP A 55 -0.57 6.67 -12.56
N TYR A 56 0.73 6.35 -12.59
CA TYR A 56 1.52 6.12 -11.38
C TYR A 56 1.52 7.33 -10.43
N GLU A 57 1.78 8.53 -10.95
CA GLU A 57 1.79 9.75 -10.15
C GLU A 57 0.41 10.04 -9.57
N LYS A 58 -0.66 9.85 -10.35
CA LYS A 58 -2.04 10.00 -9.87
C LYS A 58 -2.38 9.02 -8.75
N VAL A 59 -2.07 7.73 -8.94
CA VAL A 59 -2.29 6.68 -7.94
C VAL A 59 -1.55 7.03 -6.65
N LYS A 60 -0.27 7.42 -6.76
CA LYS A 60 0.53 7.83 -5.60
C LYS A 60 -0.06 9.05 -4.91
N THR A 61 -0.46 10.08 -5.66
CA THR A 61 -1.03 11.30 -5.08
C THR A 61 -2.34 11.02 -4.34
N ILE A 62 -3.21 10.16 -4.88
CA ILE A 62 -4.47 9.80 -4.19
C ILE A 62 -4.20 8.93 -2.96
N HIS A 63 -3.26 7.98 -3.04
CA HIS A 63 -2.80 7.23 -1.88
C HIS A 63 -2.31 8.17 -0.78
N ASP A 64 -1.38 9.07 -1.11
CA ASP A 64 -0.83 10.04 -0.17
C ASP A 64 -1.90 10.94 0.43
N TYR A 65 -2.87 11.38 -0.37
CA TYR A 65 -4.03 12.14 0.11
C TYR A 65 -4.79 11.35 1.16
N ILE A 66 -5.27 10.14 0.85
CA ILE A 66 -6.06 9.33 1.79
C ILE A 66 -5.27 9.06 3.08
N VAL A 67 -4.02 8.60 2.95
CA VAL A 67 -3.16 8.26 4.11
C VAL A 67 -2.82 9.48 4.96
N SER A 68 -2.70 10.66 4.38
CA SER A 68 -2.37 11.88 5.14
C SER A 68 -3.57 12.64 5.70
N THR A 69 -4.78 12.33 5.23
CA THR A 69 -6.00 13.05 5.62
C THR A 69 -7.01 12.19 6.36
N THR A 70 -6.72 10.93 6.67
CA THR A 70 -7.71 10.03 7.29
C THR A 70 -7.15 9.43 8.57
N GLU A 71 -8.01 9.27 9.56
CA GLU A 71 -7.74 8.54 10.80
C GLU A 71 -8.49 7.21 10.79
N TYR A 72 -7.83 6.12 11.17
CA TYR A 72 -8.52 4.87 11.35
C TYR A 72 -9.32 4.87 12.65
N ASP A 73 -10.59 4.45 12.60
CA ASP A 73 -11.50 4.45 13.75
C ASP A 73 -11.21 3.30 14.74
N HIS A 74 -10.04 3.36 15.38
CA HIS A 74 -9.61 2.36 16.35
C HIS A 74 -10.51 2.30 17.58
N ASP A 75 -10.88 3.46 18.13
CA ASP A 75 -11.66 3.54 19.36
C ASP A 75 -13.02 2.87 19.20
N ASN A 76 -13.76 3.16 18.12
CA ASN A 76 -15.04 2.49 17.90
C ASN A 76 -14.86 1.04 17.43
N LEU A 77 -13.74 0.68 16.78
CA LEU A 77 -13.46 -0.71 16.42
C LEU A 77 -13.30 -1.57 17.67
N GLU A 78 -12.46 -1.13 18.61
CA GLU A 78 -12.21 -1.82 19.88
C GLU A 78 -13.48 -1.94 20.73
N ASN A 79 -14.33 -0.92 20.69
CA ASN A 79 -15.59 -0.91 21.43
C ASN A 79 -16.75 -1.59 20.68
N ASN A 80 -16.56 -2.07 19.45
CA ASN A 80 -17.60 -2.61 18.57
C ASN A 80 -18.76 -1.62 18.34
N THR A 81 -18.44 -0.34 18.13
CA THR A 81 -19.38 0.77 17.96
C THR A 81 -19.20 1.55 16.65
N ILE A 82 -18.49 0.98 15.66
CA ILE A 82 -18.22 1.67 14.38
C ILE A 82 -19.53 2.20 13.76
N PRO A 83 -19.64 3.52 13.54
CA PRO A 83 -20.74 4.11 12.78
C PRO A 83 -20.78 3.60 11.33
N ASP A 84 -21.98 3.36 10.79
CA ASP A 84 -22.15 2.92 9.39
C ASP A 84 -21.37 3.76 8.36
N ILE A 85 -21.23 5.07 8.61
CA ILE A 85 -20.56 6.02 7.71
C ILE A 85 -19.05 5.77 7.59
N ASP A 86 -18.42 5.21 8.62
CA ASP A 86 -16.96 4.99 8.66
C ASP A 86 -16.56 3.73 7.87
N TYR A 87 -17.54 2.90 7.52
CA TYR A 87 -17.39 1.82 6.53
C TYR A 87 -17.48 2.32 5.07
N THR A 88 -17.68 3.62 4.83
CA THR A 88 -17.95 4.15 3.48
C THR A 88 -16.87 5.12 3.00
N ALA A 89 -16.80 5.30 1.67
CA ALA A 89 -15.97 6.37 1.08
C ALA A 89 -16.27 7.76 1.65
N LYS A 90 -17.51 8.02 2.10
CA LYS A 90 -17.89 9.31 2.70
C LYS A 90 -17.26 9.55 4.06
N GLY A 91 -17.15 8.52 4.91
CA GLY A 91 -16.40 8.62 6.16
C GLY A 91 -14.97 9.09 5.89
N VAL A 92 -14.28 8.44 4.96
CA VAL A 92 -12.89 8.75 4.63
C VAL A 92 -12.73 10.10 3.94
N LEU A 93 -13.54 10.42 2.93
CA LEU A 93 -13.33 11.61 2.09
C LEU A 93 -13.96 12.90 2.65
N GLU A 94 -15.00 12.80 3.48
CA GLU A 94 -15.67 13.97 4.07
C GLU A 94 -15.44 14.09 5.58
N ASN A 95 -15.48 12.98 6.33
CA ASN A 95 -15.29 13.02 7.79
C ASN A 95 -13.83 12.79 8.21
N HIS A 96 -12.96 12.38 7.29
CA HIS A 96 -11.56 12.05 7.57
C HIS A 96 -11.38 10.93 8.59
N ILE A 97 -12.37 10.04 8.73
CA ILE A 97 -12.36 8.89 9.62
C ILE A 97 -12.92 7.67 8.89
N GLY A 98 -12.32 6.50 9.07
CA GLY A 98 -12.86 5.27 8.50
C GLY A 98 -12.23 3.99 9.02
N VAL A 99 -12.74 2.86 8.54
CA VAL A 99 -12.10 1.55 8.67
C VAL A 99 -11.73 0.99 7.29
N CYS A 100 -11.11 -0.19 7.23
CA CYS A 100 -10.55 -0.77 6.00
C CYS A 100 -11.49 -0.74 4.78
N ARG A 101 -12.78 -1.01 5.00
CA ARG A 101 -13.80 -0.88 3.96
C ARG A 101 -13.95 0.57 3.46
N GLY A 102 -14.01 1.55 4.35
CA GLY A 102 -14.10 2.96 3.97
C GLY A 102 -12.89 3.44 3.18
N TYR A 103 -11.68 3.03 3.59
CA TYR A 103 -10.43 3.35 2.88
C TYR A 103 -10.44 2.77 1.46
N SER A 104 -10.80 1.48 1.34
CA SER A 104 -10.82 0.79 0.05
C SER A 104 -11.92 1.28 -0.89
N GLU A 105 -13.08 1.67 -0.36
CA GLU A 105 -14.15 2.34 -1.12
C GLU A 105 -13.73 3.74 -1.59
N ALA A 106 -13.08 4.53 -0.73
CA ALA A 106 -12.59 5.87 -1.08
C ALA A 106 -11.52 5.84 -2.17
N PHE A 107 -10.53 4.96 -2.04
CA PHE A 107 -9.47 4.80 -3.02
C PHE A 107 -10.05 4.38 -4.38
N LYS A 108 -10.92 3.36 -4.41
CA LYS A 108 -11.59 2.93 -5.64
C LYS A 108 -12.43 4.04 -6.27
N LEU A 109 -13.17 4.80 -5.48
CA LEU A 109 -14.00 5.91 -5.97
C LEU A 109 -13.16 6.97 -6.69
N LEU A 110 -12.01 7.35 -6.10
CA LEU A 110 -11.10 8.33 -6.69
C LEU A 110 -10.38 7.77 -7.92
N MET A 111 -9.99 6.49 -7.91
CA MET A 111 -9.41 5.82 -9.10
C MET A 111 -10.38 5.78 -10.28
N ASN A 112 -11.62 5.38 -10.04
CA ASN A 112 -12.66 5.36 -11.07
C ASN A 112 -12.91 6.77 -11.64
N SER A 113 -12.87 7.80 -10.79
CA SER A 113 -13.03 9.20 -11.20
C SER A 113 -11.88 9.71 -12.07
N LEU A 114 -10.71 9.05 -11.98
CA LEU A 114 -9.52 9.31 -12.77
C LEU A 114 -9.39 8.38 -14.00
N ASP A 115 -10.40 7.54 -14.25
CA ASP A 115 -10.40 6.53 -15.32
C ASP A 115 -9.27 5.49 -15.17
N ILE A 116 -8.96 5.12 -13.92
CA ILE A 116 -7.98 4.09 -13.57
C ILE A 116 -8.73 2.89 -13.01
N ASP A 117 -8.56 1.72 -13.63
CA ASP A 117 -9.23 0.50 -13.18
C ASP A 117 -8.78 0.12 -11.76
N CYS A 118 -9.76 0.00 -10.86
CA CYS A 118 -9.54 -0.35 -9.46
C CYS A 118 -10.65 -1.27 -8.95
N GLU A 119 -10.27 -2.37 -8.28
CA GLU A 119 -11.19 -3.29 -7.62
C GLU A 119 -10.88 -3.37 -6.13
N ILE A 120 -11.89 -3.74 -5.33
CA ILE A 120 -11.72 -4.02 -3.91
C ILE A 120 -11.55 -5.53 -3.77
N GLU A 121 -10.49 -5.96 -3.10
CA GLU A 121 -10.31 -7.33 -2.61
C GLU A 121 -10.71 -7.39 -1.13
N THR A 122 -11.30 -8.52 -0.72
CA THR A 122 -11.65 -8.79 0.67
C THR A 122 -10.98 -10.08 1.13
N GLY A 123 -10.81 -10.19 2.45
CA GLY A 123 -10.34 -11.41 3.08
C GLY A 123 -9.90 -11.14 4.50
N TYR A 124 -8.71 -11.60 4.84
CA TYR A 124 -8.15 -11.46 6.18
C TYR A 124 -6.76 -10.86 6.12
N ALA A 125 -6.51 -9.87 6.96
CA ALA A 125 -5.18 -9.38 7.26
C ALA A 125 -4.96 -9.58 8.76
N ASP A 126 -3.88 -10.24 9.12
CA ASP A 126 -3.60 -10.63 10.50
C ASP A 126 -4.67 -11.48 11.22
N GLY A 127 -5.50 -12.18 10.44
CA GLY A 127 -6.60 -13.00 10.96
C GLY A 127 -7.85 -12.19 11.29
N ILE A 128 -7.85 -10.89 11.01
CA ILE A 128 -8.99 -9.98 11.13
C ILE A 128 -9.56 -9.75 9.73
N SER A 129 -10.89 -9.66 9.63
CA SER A 129 -11.56 -9.33 8.37
C SER A 129 -11.03 -8.01 7.82
N HIS A 130 -10.69 -7.97 6.54
CA HIS A 130 -10.03 -6.83 5.92
C HIS A 130 -10.46 -6.61 4.47
N ALA A 131 -10.32 -5.37 4.01
CA ALA A 131 -10.61 -4.95 2.64
C ALA A 131 -9.53 -3.98 2.16
N TRP A 132 -9.02 -4.21 0.94
CA TRP A 132 -7.96 -3.44 0.30
C TRP A 132 -8.22 -3.34 -1.21
N ASN A 133 -7.29 -2.79 -1.99
CA ASN A 133 -7.48 -2.54 -3.41
C ASN A 133 -6.48 -3.28 -4.31
N VAL A 134 -6.91 -3.51 -5.55
CA VAL A 134 -6.03 -3.79 -6.68
C VAL A 134 -6.23 -2.73 -7.75
N VAL A 135 -5.15 -2.19 -8.30
CA VAL A 135 -5.16 -1.09 -9.28
C VAL A 135 -4.38 -1.47 -10.53
N CYS A 136 -4.87 -1.06 -11.71
CA CYS A 136 -4.23 -1.32 -12.99
C CYS A 136 -3.43 -0.11 -13.47
N LEU A 137 -2.14 -0.31 -13.76
CA LEU A 137 -1.26 0.69 -14.39
C LEU A 137 -0.72 0.13 -15.69
N GLU A 138 -1.06 0.76 -16.82
CA GLU A 138 -0.63 0.34 -18.16
C GLU A 138 -0.87 -1.16 -18.47
N GLY A 139 -1.97 -1.72 -17.98
CA GLY A 139 -2.36 -3.12 -18.20
C GLY A 139 -1.82 -4.11 -17.17
N GLU A 140 -0.97 -3.66 -16.24
CA GLU A 140 -0.42 -4.47 -15.15
C GLU A 140 -1.17 -4.17 -13.84
N TRP A 141 -1.51 -5.21 -13.09
CA TRP A 141 -2.23 -5.06 -11.81
C TRP A 141 -1.26 -5.04 -10.63
N TYR A 142 -1.61 -4.26 -9.61
CA TYR A 142 -0.84 -4.08 -8.39
C TYR A 142 -1.76 -4.11 -7.18
N GLN A 143 -1.25 -4.60 -6.05
CA GLN A 143 -1.94 -4.53 -4.76
C GLN A 143 -1.68 -3.17 -4.11
N VAL A 144 -2.70 -2.60 -3.45
CA VAL A 144 -2.64 -1.35 -2.70
C VAL A 144 -3.46 -1.48 -1.42
N ASP A 145 -2.89 -1.15 -0.27
CA ASP A 145 -3.61 -1.05 1.00
C ASP A 145 -3.31 0.27 1.72
N CYS A 146 -4.21 1.25 1.54
CA CYS A 146 -4.10 2.55 2.21
C CYS A 146 -4.31 2.46 3.73
N THR A 147 -4.97 1.41 4.24
CA THR A 147 -5.17 1.24 5.68
C THR A 147 -3.90 0.74 6.36
N TYR A 148 -3.19 -0.22 5.76
CA TYR A 148 -1.92 -0.70 6.32
C TYR A 148 -0.76 0.27 6.09
N ASP A 149 -0.86 1.15 5.08
CA ASP A 149 0.05 2.28 4.89
C ASP A 149 -0.30 3.52 5.73
N ASP A 150 -1.43 3.49 6.46
CA ASP A 150 -1.78 4.51 7.45
C ASP A 150 -0.84 4.43 8.67
N PRO A 151 0.00 5.46 8.93
CA PRO A 151 1.01 5.43 9.96
C PRO A 151 0.42 5.63 11.36
N ILE A 152 -0.32 4.66 11.86
CA ILE A 152 -0.87 4.72 13.22
C ILE A 152 0.21 4.27 14.20
N ASP A 153 0.59 5.16 15.12
CA ASP A 153 1.40 4.80 16.28
C ASP A 153 0.56 3.95 17.23
N VAL A 154 1.18 2.92 17.81
CA VAL A 154 0.62 1.94 18.77
C VAL A 154 0.12 2.58 20.08
N SER A 155 -0.03 3.90 20.14
CA SER A 155 -0.57 4.68 21.24
C SER A 155 -1.92 5.35 20.93
N GLY A 156 -2.53 5.11 19.76
CA GLY A 156 -3.86 5.63 19.43
C GLY A 156 -3.91 7.15 19.34
N ARG A 157 -2.77 7.79 19.04
CA ARG A 157 -2.71 9.21 18.77
C ARG A 157 -2.24 9.41 17.34
N ASN A 158 -3.13 9.95 16.53
CA ASN A 158 -2.77 10.72 15.37
C ASN A 158 -1.71 11.76 15.77
N GLU A 159 -0.46 11.57 15.37
CA GLU A 159 0.40 12.72 15.07
C GLU A 159 -0.11 13.32 13.75
N ALA A 160 -1.34 13.86 13.77
CA ALA A 160 -1.86 14.72 12.71
C ALA A 160 -1.01 16.00 12.71
N GLY A 161 0.15 15.90 12.07
CA GLY A 161 1.24 16.84 12.24
C GLY A 161 2.51 16.44 11.48
N ASN A 162 2.39 16.16 10.18
CA ASN A 162 3.47 15.97 9.20
C ASN A 162 4.37 14.72 9.31
N ASN A 163 4.46 14.00 8.17
CA ASN A 163 5.68 13.39 7.58
C ASN A 163 5.95 11.87 7.62
N PHE A 164 5.04 10.98 8.03
CA PHE A 164 5.32 9.53 7.91
C PHE A 164 4.39 8.79 6.94
N LEU A 165 4.31 9.26 5.69
CA LEU A 165 3.72 8.45 4.61
C LEU A 165 4.48 7.12 4.52
N ARG A 166 3.77 6.00 4.71
CA ARG A 166 4.28 4.66 4.45
C ARG A 166 3.85 4.22 3.06
N TYR A 167 4.59 3.25 2.54
CA TYR A 167 4.42 2.69 1.21
C TYR A 167 4.80 1.21 1.23
N ASP A 168 4.56 0.57 2.37
CA ASP A 168 4.80 -0.85 2.61
C ASP A 168 3.83 -1.71 1.82
N TYR A 169 2.63 -1.19 1.53
CA TYR A 169 1.58 -1.84 0.75
C TYR A 169 1.21 -1.09 -0.53
N PHE A 170 2.04 -0.14 -0.97
CA PHE A 170 1.78 0.66 -2.16
C PHE A 170 2.40 0.05 -3.42
N LEU A 171 1.54 -0.39 -4.33
CA LEU A 171 1.89 -0.97 -5.63
C LEU A 171 2.76 -2.24 -5.54
N ILE A 172 2.43 -3.14 -4.63
CA ILE A 172 3.18 -4.39 -4.41
C ILE A 172 2.60 -5.57 -5.19
N THR A 173 3.36 -6.67 -5.26
CA THR A 173 2.88 -7.91 -5.88
C THR A 173 1.95 -8.69 -4.94
N ASN A 174 1.24 -9.67 -5.49
CA ASN A 174 0.56 -10.70 -4.72
C ASN A 174 1.51 -11.46 -3.79
N GLU A 175 2.77 -11.66 -4.21
CA GLU A 175 3.74 -12.40 -3.41
C GLU A 175 4.06 -11.65 -2.11
N GLN A 176 4.24 -10.33 -2.19
CA GLN A 176 4.45 -9.47 -1.02
C GLN A 176 3.17 -9.28 -0.21
N MET A 177 2.04 -8.99 -0.86
CA MET A 177 0.76 -8.78 -0.17
C MET A 177 0.37 -10.03 0.64
N TYR A 178 0.53 -11.23 0.06
CA TYR A 178 0.11 -12.47 0.69
C TYR A 178 1.07 -13.04 1.73
N LEU A 179 2.10 -12.27 2.08
CA LEU A 179 2.91 -12.54 3.26
C LEU A 179 2.02 -12.54 4.51
N ASP A 180 1.14 -11.54 4.65
CA ASP A 180 0.22 -11.40 5.79
C ASP A 180 -1.24 -11.12 5.44
N HIS A 181 -1.56 -10.86 4.18
CA HIS A 181 -2.93 -10.83 3.68
C HIS A 181 -3.36 -12.16 3.07
N LYS A 182 -4.62 -12.50 3.25
CA LYS A 182 -5.23 -13.71 2.70
C LYS A 182 -6.56 -13.35 2.05
N PRO A 183 -6.63 -13.23 0.71
CA PRO A 183 -7.88 -12.93 0.04
C PRO A 183 -8.87 -14.09 0.17
N ASP A 184 -10.16 -13.77 0.30
CA ASP A 184 -11.25 -14.74 0.16
C ASP A 184 -11.24 -15.34 -1.24
N LYS A 185 -10.96 -14.48 -2.23
CA LYS A 185 -10.80 -14.83 -3.63
C LYS A 185 -9.77 -13.91 -4.27
N LYS A 186 -8.76 -14.50 -4.91
CA LYS A 186 -7.83 -13.76 -5.77
C LYS A 186 -8.59 -13.21 -6.98
N LEU A 187 -8.68 -11.88 -7.12
CA LEU A 187 -9.36 -11.23 -8.24
C LEU A 187 -8.39 -11.01 -9.40
N LYS A 188 -7.19 -10.50 -9.10
CA LYS A 188 -6.22 -10.09 -10.12
C LYS A 188 -4.87 -10.77 -9.96
N ASN A 189 -4.15 -10.84 -11.07
CA ASN A 189 -2.79 -11.37 -11.08
C ASN A 189 -1.76 -10.24 -10.98
N CYS A 190 -1.57 -9.73 -9.76
CA CYS A 190 -0.57 -8.71 -9.46
C CYS A 190 0.82 -9.35 -9.33
N ILE A 191 1.58 -9.43 -10.42
CA ILE A 191 2.93 -10.03 -10.44
C ILE A 191 3.99 -9.12 -11.04
N SER A 192 3.58 -7.94 -11.51
CA SER A 192 4.50 -7.02 -12.18
C SER A 192 5.28 -6.23 -11.14
N GLU A 193 6.57 -6.04 -11.40
CA GLU A 193 7.46 -5.25 -10.54
C GLU A 193 7.69 -3.83 -11.10
N LYS A 194 7.15 -3.53 -12.30
CA LYS A 194 7.44 -2.31 -13.07
C LYS A 194 7.13 -1.00 -12.33
N TYR A 195 6.15 -0.99 -11.42
CA TYR A 195 5.75 0.19 -10.65
C TYR A 195 5.88 0.00 -9.13
N MET A 196 6.53 -1.06 -8.66
CA MET A 196 6.74 -1.29 -7.22
C MET A 196 7.49 -0.13 -6.58
N TYR A 197 6.93 0.45 -5.53
CA TYR A 197 7.44 1.71 -4.99
C TYR A 197 8.80 1.56 -4.30
N GLN A 198 8.93 0.61 -3.37
CA GLN A 198 10.12 0.47 -2.53
C GLN A 198 11.35 0.07 -3.37
N GLU A 199 11.13 -0.78 -4.37
CA GLU A 199 12.15 -1.38 -5.21
C GLU A 199 12.50 -0.49 -6.39
N LYS A 200 11.51 0.16 -7.04
CA LYS A 200 11.76 1.05 -8.18
C LYS A 200 12.44 2.36 -7.77
N GLN A 201 12.14 2.90 -6.58
CA GLN A 201 12.91 4.05 -6.08
C GLN A 201 14.38 3.70 -5.82
N LYS A 202 14.70 2.41 -5.59
CA LYS A 202 16.04 1.97 -5.23
C LYS A 202 16.77 1.23 -6.36
N ASP A 203 16.07 0.79 -7.41
CA ASP A 203 16.53 -0.17 -8.42
C ASP A 203 17.17 -1.41 -7.77
N VAL A 204 16.45 -2.00 -6.80
CA VAL A 204 16.95 -3.09 -5.95
C VAL A 204 16.05 -4.32 -6.06
N PRO A 205 16.58 -5.50 -6.43
CA PRO A 205 15.81 -6.74 -6.41
C PRO A 205 15.44 -7.14 -4.97
N TYR A 206 14.32 -7.84 -4.81
CA TYR A 206 13.88 -8.36 -3.51
C TYR A 206 13.88 -9.89 -3.46
N TYR A 207 14.01 -10.44 -2.25
CA TYR A 207 13.88 -11.87 -1.95
C TYR A 207 13.08 -12.09 -0.67
N ILE A 208 12.08 -12.96 -0.72
CA ILE A 208 11.33 -13.40 0.45
C ILE A 208 12.00 -14.64 1.03
N LEU A 209 12.45 -14.53 2.27
CA LEU A 209 13.03 -15.62 3.05
C LEU A 209 11.95 -16.21 3.95
N SER A 210 11.90 -17.55 4.01
CA SER A 210 11.03 -18.21 4.99
C SER A 210 11.56 -18.05 6.42
N SER A 211 12.83 -17.65 6.57
CA SER A 211 13.47 -17.33 7.84
C SER A 211 14.72 -16.48 7.62
N ILE A 212 14.95 -15.49 8.48
CA ILE A 212 16.15 -14.65 8.46
C ILE A 212 17.46 -15.45 8.53
N TYR A 213 17.44 -16.67 9.09
CA TYR A 213 18.63 -17.53 9.16
C TYR A 213 19.10 -18.02 7.77
N GLN A 214 18.30 -17.84 6.72
CA GLN A 214 18.69 -18.07 5.33
C GLN A 214 19.47 -16.89 4.73
N LEU A 215 19.46 -15.73 5.38
CA LEU A 215 20.05 -14.49 4.85
C LEU A 215 21.54 -14.66 4.51
N PRO A 216 22.41 -15.20 5.39
CA PRO A 216 23.86 -15.27 5.10
C PRO A 216 24.20 -16.04 3.82
N SER A 217 23.59 -17.21 3.63
CA SER A 217 23.84 -18.05 2.44
C SER A 217 23.20 -17.46 1.19
N THR A 218 22.05 -16.83 1.33
CA THR A 218 21.33 -16.22 0.21
C THR A 218 22.09 -15.00 -0.32
N ILE A 219 22.48 -14.04 0.53
CA ILE A 219 23.20 -12.85 0.08
C ILE A 219 24.57 -13.20 -0.52
N THR A 220 25.29 -14.15 0.06
CA THR A 220 26.58 -14.61 -0.48
C THR A 220 26.42 -15.21 -1.89
N SER A 221 25.40 -16.04 -2.09
CA SER A 221 25.07 -16.62 -3.39
C SER A 221 24.70 -15.53 -4.41
N LEU A 222 23.87 -14.55 -4.02
CA LEU A 222 23.46 -13.45 -4.90
C LEU A 222 24.61 -12.52 -5.27
N TYR A 223 25.48 -12.20 -4.31
CA TYR A 223 26.69 -11.41 -4.54
C TYR A 223 27.63 -12.10 -5.52
N SER A 224 27.83 -13.41 -5.40
CA SER A 224 28.64 -14.19 -6.36
C SER A 224 28.09 -14.17 -7.80
N ARG A 225 26.82 -13.82 -7.98
CA ARG A 225 26.14 -13.66 -9.27
C ARG A 225 26.06 -12.20 -9.74
N GLY A 226 26.70 -11.27 -9.02
CA GLY A 226 26.77 -9.86 -9.37
C GLY A 226 25.71 -8.96 -8.71
N ASN A 227 24.90 -9.48 -7.78
CA ASN A 227 23.92 -8.66 -7.06
C ASN A 227 24.54 -8.14 -5.76
N SER A 228 25.03 -6.90 -5.77
CA SER A 228 25.64 -6.25 -4.61
C SER A 228 24.64 -5.53 -3.70
N LYS A 229 23.38 -5.40 -4.10
CA LYS A 229 22.34 -4.71 -3.34
C LYS A 229 21.01 -5.43 -3.48
N VAL A 230 20.42 -5.87 -2.37
CA VAL A 230 19.23 -6.72 -2.36
C VAL A 230 18.35 -6.40 -1.15
N THR A 231 17.05 -6.32 -1.34
CA THR A 231 16.06 -6.23 -0.27
C THR A 231 15.59 -7.62 0.15
N PHE A 232 15.58 -7.91 1.45
CA PHE A 232 15.11 -9.19 1.97
C PHE A 232 13.90 -8.98 2.85
N TYR A 233 12.86 -9.78 2.63
CA TYR A 233 11.70 -9.90 3.50
C TYR A 233 11.83 -11.19 4.33
N PHE A 234 11.48 -11.15 5.61
CA PHE A 234 11.57 -12.29 6.52
C PHE A 234 10.60 -12.13 7.71
N PRO A 235 10.16 -13.22 8.36
CA PRO A 235 9.16 -13.15 9.41
C PRO A 235 9.69 -12.75 10.80
N GLU A 236 11.00 -12.87 11.05
CA GLU A 236 11.56 -12.66 12.39
C GLU A 236 11.87 -11.19 12.72
N ASN A 237 11.40 -10.71 13.88
CA ASN A 237 11.86 -9.44 14.45
C ASN A 237 13.27 -9.62 15.02
N ILE A 238 14.26 -8.99 14.41
CA ILE A 238 15.65 -9.12 14.83
C ILE A 238 16.39 -7.80 14.72
N ASP A 239 17.25 -7.56 15.70
CA ASP A 239 18.27 -6.52 15.63
C ASP A 239 19.48 -7.09 14.87
N LEU A 240 19.56 -6.78 13.57
CA LEU A 240 20.66 -7.25 12.74
C LEU A 240 22.03 -6.73 13.20
N GLU A 241 22.10 -5.54 13.82
CA GLU A 241 23.37 -4.95 14.28
C GLU A 241 24.00 -5.79 15.39
N ASN A 242 23.18 -6.35 16.27
CA ASN A 242 23.62 -7.10 17.44
C ASN A 242 23.39 -8.62 17.33
N SER A 243 23.10 -9.13 16.13
CA SER A 243 22.86 -10.55 15.89
C SER A 243 24.09 -11.30 15.37
N SER A 244 24.14 -12.61 15.59
CA SER A 244 25.14 -13.49 14.94
C SER A 244 24.98 -13.57 13.42
N ILE A 245 23.86 -13.11 12.87
CA ILE A 245 23.59 -13.16 11.43
C ILE A 245 24.56 -12.25 10.67
N SER A 246 24.88 -11.08 11.22
CA SER A 246 25.87 -10.17 10.65
C SER A 246 27.29 -10.76 10.65
N ASP A 247 27.64 -11.48 11.72
CA ASP A 247 28.88 -12.27 11.79
C ASP A 247 28.90 -13.36 10.71
N ASP A 248 27.80 -14.08 10.55
CA ASP A 248 27.67 -15.19 9.59
C ASP A 248 27.74 -14.70 8.14
N ILE A 249 27.14 -13.55 7.81
CA ILE A 249 27.29 -12.90 6.50
C ILE A 249 28.78 -12.61 6.24
N SER A 250 29.47 -11.98 7.20
CA SER A 250 30.88 -11.63 7.07
C SER A 250 31.76 -12.85 6.83
N ILE A 251 31.51 -13.94 7.57
CA ILE A 251 32.25 -15.20 7.45
C ILE A 251 32.03 -15.84 6.08
N GLN A 252 30.78 -15.88 5.60
CA GLN A 252 30.45 -16.51 4.32
C GLN A 252 30.96 -15.73 3.10
N LEU A 253 31.07 -14.41 3.22
CA LEU A 253 31.76 -13.56 2.24
C LEU A 253 33.30 -13.74 2.27
N GLY A 254 33.84 -14.53 3.21
CA GLY A 254 35.27 -14.85 3.30
C GLY A 254 36.08 -13.88 4.17
N HIS A 255 35.41 -13.14 5.07
CA HIS A 255 36.03 -12.11 5.90
C HIS A 255 36.05 -12.47 7.40
N SER A 256 36.85 -11.72 8.16
CA SER A 256 36.77 -11.73 9.62
C SER A 256 35.47 -11.08 10.10
N ARG A 257 34.96 -11.51 11.26
CA ARG A 257 33.70 -11.03 11.89
C ARG A 257 33.55 -9.51 12.03
N THR A 258 34.66 -8.75 11.97
CA THR A 258 34.69 -7.30 12.18
C THR A 258 34.85 -6.48 10.89
N ALA A 259 34.77 -7.09 9.70
CA ALA A 259 35.01 -6.40 8.44
C ALA A 259 33.74 -5.74 7.88
N SER A 260 33.78 -4.43 7.70
CA SER A 260 32.69 -3.57 7.18
C SER A 260 32.48 -3.69 5.66
N GLN A 261 32.33 -4.92 5.14
CA GLN A 261 32.13 -5.14 3.69
C GLN A 261 30.66 -5.28 3.29
N PHE A 262 29.74 -5.08 4.23
CA PHE A 262 28.36 -4.85 3.89
C PHE A 262 27.75 -3.80 4.82
N SER A 263 26.67 -3.18 4.36
CA SER A 263 25.81 -2.31 5.13
C SER A 263 24.38 -2.77 4.97
N PHE A 264 23.51 -2.33 5.89
CA PHE A 264 22.09 -2.60 5.78
C PHE A 264 21.26 -1.40 6.23
N THR A 265 20.07 -1.27 5.67
CA THR A 265 19.08 -0.33 6.21
C THR A 265 18.54 -0.87 7.54
N PRO A 266 18.15 -0.01 8.49
CA PRO A 266 17.43 -0.46 9.68
C PRO A 266 16.31 -1.44 9.30
N VAL A 267 16.16 -2.50 10.10
CA VAL A 267 15.10 -3.49 9.88
C VAL A 267 13.76 -2.80 10.11
N ALA A 268 12.98 -2.67 9.03
CA ALA A 268 11.66 -2.06 9.05
C ALA A 268 10.59 -3.15 9.13
N LYS A 269 9.49 -2.87 9.81
CA LYS A 269 8.33 -3.77 9.92
C LYS A 269 7.32 -3.43 8.82
N CYS A 270 6.86 -4.44 8.08
CA CYS A 270 5.75 -4.38 7.13
C CYS A 270 4.75 -5.48 7.55
N GLY A 271 3.67 -5.07 8.23
CA GLY A 271 2.70 -5.99 8.84
C GLY A 271 3.34 -7.06 9.72
N LYS A 272 3.24 -8.35 9.37
CA LYS A 272 3.90 -9.45 10.11
C LYS A 272 5.34 -9.71 9.73
N TYR A 273 5.82 -9.05 8.69
CA TYR A 273 7.13 -9.26 8.14
C TYR A 273 8.04 -8.10 8.47
N TYR A 274 9.32 -8.36 8.28
CA TYR A 274 10.37 -7.40 8.42
C TYR A 274 11.16 -7.39 7.13
N TYR A 275 11.73 -6.23 6.80
CA TYR A 275 12.58 -6.12 5.65
C TYR A 275 13.79 -5.25 5.90
N THR A 276 14.86 -5.56 5.18
CA THR A 276 16.09 -4.76 5.14
C THR A 276 16.69 -4.81 3.75
N THR A 277 17.38 -3.75 3.35
CA THR A 277 18.22 -3.75 2.15
C THR A 277 19.67 -3.97 2.56
N ILE A 278 20.27 -5.10 2.15
CA ILE A 278 21.70 -5.37 2.33
C ILE A 278 22.45 -4.86 1.10
N THR A 279 23.57 -4.15 1.33
CA THR A 279 24.52 -3.73 0.30
C THR A 279 25.89 -4.31 0.63
N VAL A 280 26.44 -5.14 -0.25
CA VAL A 280 27.80 -5.70 -0.14
C VAL A 280 28.74 -4.84 -1.00
N SER A 281 29.88 -4.43 -0.43
CA SER A 281 30.89 -3.57 -1.08
C SER A 281 32.00 -4.33 -1.82
#